data_AF-A0A0P9DKF3-F1
#
_entry.id   AF-A0A0P9DKF3-F1
#
_cell.length_a   1.000
_cell.length_b   1.000
_cell.length_c   1.000
_cell.angle_alpha   90.00
_cell.angle_beta   90.00
_cell.angle_gamma   90.00
#
_symmetry.space_group_name_H-M   'P 1'
#
loop_
_entity.id
_entity.type
_entity.pdbx_description
1 polymer ?
#
loop_
_entity_poly.entity_id
_entity_poly.type
_entity_poly.pdbx_seq_one_letter_code
_entity_poly.pdbx_strand_id
1 'polypeptide(L)'
;MNPVDHLIKKVSKYVSFGQPVSSGSLVSQRLSDPRMPMQAFYLTLQPKSEQEHYYHEVWLKKEGSFAITEAWYKDSSVTRSLVQDNISYEQLINAIGEEQSHHVVLRMTEIVKKSEREDWRPYARRA
;
A
#
# COMPACT_ATOMS: atom_id res chain seq x y z
N MET A 1 5.17 -10.00 -21.08
CA MET A 1 4.50 -9.58 -19.83
C MET A 1 5.58 -9.01 -18.92
N ASN A 2 5.44 -7.78 -18.42
CA ASN A 2 6.49 -7.12 -17.65
C ASN A 2 6.73 -7.90 -16.32
N PRO A 3 7.97 -8.14 -15.87
CA PRO A 3 8.26 -8.81 -14.60
C PRO A 3 7.47 -8.26 -13.41
N VAL A 4 7.22 -6.94 -13.39
CA VAL A 4 6.45 -6.27 -12.34
C VAL A 4 4.98 -6.64 -12.37
N ASP A 5 4.36 -6.78 -13.55
CA ASP A 5 2.96 -7.21 -13.68
C ASP A 5 2.75 -8.60 -13.06
N HIS A 6 3.73 -9.49 -13.23
CA HIS A 6 3.68 -10.82 -12.63
C HIS A 6 3.80 -10.76 -11.11
N LEU A 7 4.66 -9.87 -10.60
CA LEU A 7 4.80 -9.65 -9.17
C LEU A 7 3.51 -9.07 -8.56
N ILE A 8 2.89 -8.08 -9.21
CA ILE A 8 1.61 -7.50 -8.79
C ILE A 8 0.53 -8.59 -8.70
N LYS A 9 0.43 -9.45 -9.73
CA LYS A 9 -0.50 -10.57 -9.74
C LYS A 9 -0.24 -11.56 -8.60
N LYS A 10 1.03 -11.81 -8.25
CA LYS A 10 1.38 -12.65 -7.11
C LYS A 10 0.98 -12.01 -5.79
N VAL A 11 1.39 -10.76 -5.54
CA VAL A 11 1.07 -10.03 -4.31
C VAL A 11 -0.43 -9.99 -4.07
N SER A 12 -1.21 -9.73 -5.13
CA SER A 12 -2.68 -9.64 -5.06
C SER A 12 -3.36 -10.92 -4.58
N LYS A 13 -2.69 -12.07 -4.63
CA LYS A 13 -3.20 -13.34 -4.06
C LYS A 13 -2.99 -13.45 -2.55
N TYR A 14 -2.02 -12.72 -2.02
CA TYR A 14 -1.54 -12.87 -0.64
C TYR A 14 -1.94 -11.72 0.28
N VAL A 15 -2.42 -10.61 -0.28
CA VAL A 15 -2.86 -9.44 0.50
C VAL A 15 -4.37 -9.32 0.53
N SER A 16 -4.88 -8.75 1.61
CA SER A 16 -6.29 -8.31 1.69
C SER A 16 -6.38 -6.85 1.32
N PHE A 17 -7.20 -6.53 0.33
CA PHE A 17 -7.49 -5.16 -0.06
C PHE A 17 -8.61 -4.60 0.82
N GLY A 18 -8.45 -3.36 1.29
CA GLY A 18 -9.45 -2.65 2.06
C GLY A 18 -9.65 -1.23 1.54
N GLN A 19 -10.59 -0.51 2.13
CA GLN A 19 -10.80 0.91 1.82
C GLN A 19 -10.03 1.77 2.82
N PRO A 20 -9.00 2.52 2.36
CA PRO A 20 -8.25 3.42 3.23
C PRO A 20 -9.15 4.47 3.85
N VAL A 21 -8.93 4.78 5.12
CA VAL A 21 -9.63 5.88 5.80
C VAL A 21 -9.04 7.19 5.30
N SER A 22 -9.90 8.08 4.79
CA SER A 22 -9.49 9.40 4.32
C SER A 22 -9.29 10.38 5.48
N SER A 23 -10.03 10.24 6.57
CA SER A 23 -9.72 10.96 7.81
C SER A 23 -10.25 10.24 9.03
N GLY A 24 -9.46 10.13 10.09
CA GLY A 24 -9.90 9.48 11.33
C GLY A 24 -8.74 8.87 12.12
N SER A 25 -9.08 8.13 13.18
CA SER A 25 -8.09 7.42 13.99
C SER A 25 -7.63 6.16 13.28
N LEU A 26 -6.31 5.94 13.19
CA LEU A 26 -5.75 4.71 12.64
C LEU A 26 -5.90 3.51 13.58
N VAL A 27 -5.98 3.76 14.89
CA VAL A 27 -6.08 2.73 15.93
C VAL A 27 -7.55 2.38 16.20
N SER A 28 -8.42 3.39 16.18
CA SER A 28 -9.84 3.27 16.54
C SER A 28 -10.74 3.72 15.39
N GLN A 29 -10.61 3.07 14.24
CA GLN A 29 -11.39 3.37 13.04
C GLN A 29 -12.89 3.16 13.29
N ARG A 30 -13.69 4.20 13.11
CA ARG A 30 -15.14 4.14 13.23
C ARG A 30 -15.75 3.72 11.90
N LEU A 31 -16.95 3.13 11.95
CA LEU A 31 -17.74 2.85 10.75
C LEU A 31 -18.11 4.13 9.99
N SER A 32 -18.24 5.25 10.72
CA SER A 32 -18.56 6.57 10.17
C SER A 32 -17.34 7.32 9.61
N ASP A 33 -16.13 6.81 9.81
CA ASP A 33 -14.94 7.52 9.31
C ASP A 33 -14.97 7.51 7.78
N PRO A 34 -14.78 8.67 7.12
CA PRO A 34 -14.82 8.75 5.68
C PRO A 34 -13.71 7.90 5.06
N ARG A 35 -14.03 7.24 3.94
CA ARG A 35 -13.13 6.32 3.26
C ARG A 35 -12.88 6.74 1.83
N MET A 36 -11.67 6.45 1.35
CA MET A 36 -11.32 6.67 -0.04
C MET A 36 -12.09 5.69 -0.92
N PRO A 37 -12.57 6.11 -2.11
CA PRO A 37 -13.34 5.27 -3.02
C PRO A 37 -12.45 4.29 -3.81
N MET A 38 -11.53 3.60 -3.12
CA MET A 38 -10.63 2.61 -3.72
C MET A 38 -10.42 1.41 -2.80
N GLN A 39 -10.25 0.23 -3.40
CA GLN A 39 -9.84 -0.99 -2.71
C GLN A 39 -8.33 -1.13 -2.90
N ALA A 40 -7.57 -0.91 -1.84
CA ALA A 40 -6.12 -0.81 -1.93
C ALA A 40 -5.42 -1.44 -0.73
N PHE A 41 -4.13 -1.74 -0.93
CA PHE A 41 -3.21 -2.24 0.06
C PHE A 41 -2.04 -1.28 0.20
N TYR A 42 -1.72 -0.91 1.44
CA TYR A 42 -0.63 0.00 1.75
C TYR A 42 0.73 -0.66 1.47
N LEU A 43 1.59 -0.01 0.68
CA LEU A 43 2.93 -0.51 0.39
C LEU A 43 4.00 0.20 1.20
N THR A 44 4.10 1.52 1.03
CA THR A 44 5.17 2.34 1.62
C THR A 44 4.74 3.79 1.78
N LEU A 45 5.50 4.54 2.58
CA LEU A 45 5.37 5.97 2.78
C LEU A 45 6.71 6.64 2.46
N GLN A 46 6.64 7.84 1.91
CA GLN A 46 7.78 8.70 1.61
C GLN A 46 7.60 10.02 2.37
N PRO A 47 8.56 10.42 3.23
CA PRO A 47 8.51 11.73 3.87
C PRO A 47 8.66 12.85 2.82
N LYS A 48 7.80 13.85 2.91
CA LYS A 48 7.91 15.10 2.14
C LYS A 48 8.28 16.27 3.04
N SER A 49 7.74 16.31 4.25
CA SER A 49 8.15 17.22 5.31
C SER A 49 7.99 16.52 6.66
N GLU A 50 9.10 16.19 7.31
CA GLU A 50 9.06 15.55 8.63
C GLU A 50 8.52 16.49 9.71
N GLN A 51 8.80 17.80 9.60
CA GLN A 51 8.34 18.83 10.53
C GLN A 51 6.81 18.97 10.53
N GLU A 52 6.19 18.78 9.37
CA GLU A 52 4.73 18.87 9.20
C GLU A 52 4.03 17.51 9.31
N HIS A 53 4.78 16.44 9.60
CA HIS A 53 4.29 15.06 9.55
C HIS A 53 3.51 14.76 8.25
N TYR A 54 4.06 15.24 7.14
CA TYR A 54 3.48 15.18 5.81
C TYR A 54 4.23 14.18 4.92
N TYR A 55 3.48 13.24 4.37
CA TYR A 55 4.00 12.09 3.65
C TYR A 55 3.20 11.85 2.36
N HIS A 56 3.87 11.22 1.39
CA HIS A 56 3.21 10.54 0.29
C HIS A 56 3.15 9.05 0.59
N GLU A 57 1.97 8.45 0.52
CA GLU A 57 1.78 7.02 0.66
C GLU A 57 1.53 6.39 -0.71
N VAL A 58 2.14 5.24 -0.93
CA VAL A 58 1.96 4.45 -2.15
C VAL A 58 1.07 3.25 -1.82
N TRP A 59 0.04 3.08 -2.62
CA TRP A 59 -0.96 2.03 -2.48
C TRP A 59 -1.00 1.16 -3.73
N LEU A 60 -1.13 -0.17 -3.54
CA LEU A 60 -1.47 -1.10 -4.61
C LEU A 60 -2.98 -1.30 -4.63
N LYS A 61 -3.63 -0.98 -5.74
CA LYS A 61 -5.07 -1.18 -5.92
C LYS A 61 -5.38 -2.62 -6.32
N LYS A 62 -6.59 -3.08 -6.02
CA LYS A 62 -7.05 -4.46 -6.28
C LYS A 62 -6.98 -4.83 -7.77
N GLU A 63 -7.21 -3.86 -8.65
CA GLU A 63 -7.12 -3.99 -10.11
C GLU A 63 -5.69 -4.09 -10.65
N GLY A 64 -4.67 -3.90 -9.81
CA GLY A 64 -3.26 -4.03 -10.16
C GLY A 64 -2.58 -2.73 -10.61
N SER A 65 -3.25 -1.59 -10.47
CA SER A 65 -2.64 -0.25 -10.61
C SER A 65 -2.20 0.30 -9.26
N PHE A 66 -1.50 1.44 -9.27
CA PHE A 66 -1.10 2.15 -8.05
C PHE A 66 -1.91 3.42 -7.82
N ALA A 67 -1.93 3.87 -6.57
CA ALA A 67 -2.40 5.20 -6.18
C ALA A 67 -1.39 5.85 -5.24
N ILE A 68 -1.32 7.17 -5.29
CA ILE A 68 -0.53 7.99 -4.37
C ILE A 68 -1.48 8.88 -3.60
N THR A 69 -1.37 8.86 -2.28
CA THR A 69 -2.11 9.77 -1.40
C THR A 69 -1.14 10.65 -0.65
N GLU A 70 -1.56 11.88 -0.40
CA GLU A 70 -0.97 12.70 0.63
C GLU A 70 -1.56 12.31 1.96
N ALA A 71 -0.72 12.29 3.01
CA ALA A 71 -1.14 11.95 4.35
C ALA A 71 -0.47 12.89 5.37
N TRP A 72 -1.31 13.50 6.21
CA TRP A 72 -0.90 14.27 7.38
C TRP A 72 -1.21 13.47 8.62
N TYR A 73 -0.17 13.17 9.38
CA TYR A 73 -0.27 12.41 10.61
C TYR A 73 -0.27 13.35 11.81
N LYS A 74 -1.28 13.24 12.66
CA LYS A 74 -1.37 13.99 13.92
C LYS A 74 -1.80 13.05 15.03
N ASP A 75 -0.88 12.78 15.96
CA ASP A 75 -1.06 11.81 17.03
C ASP A 75 -1.42 10.42 16.47
N SER A 76 -2.61 9.90 16.83
CA SER A 76 -3.16 8.64 16.34
C SER A 76 -4.10 8.79 15.15
N SER A 77 -4.22 10.01 14.62
CA SER A 77 -5.12 10.35 13.51
C SER A 77 -4.36 10.65 12.24
N VAL A 78 -5.06 10.46 11.13
CA VAL A 78 -4.55 10.77 9.80
C VAL A 78 -5.61 11.49 9.01
N THR A 79 -5.17 12.42 8.18
CA THR A 79 -5.96 13.01 7.10
C THR A 79 -5.26 12.69 5.79
N ARG A 80 -6.00 12.17 4.81
CA ARG A 80 -5.49 11.77 3.50
C ARG A 80 -6.25 12.43 2.38
N SER A 81 -5.53 12.71 1.30
CA SER A 81 -6.09 13.15 0.02
C SER A 81 -5.50 12.35 -1.12
N LEU A 82 -6.31 12.01 -2.12
CA LEU A 82 -5.85 11.31 -3.32
C LEU A 82 -5.12 12.31 -4.22
N VAL A 83 -3.88 12.02 -4.57
CA VAL A 83 -3.09 12.85 -5.50
C VAL A 83 -3.05 12.27 -6.89
N GLN A 84 -2.77 10.97 -6.97
CA GLN A 84 -2.72 10.23 -8.23
C GLN A 84 -3.48 8.92 -8.07
N ASP A 85 -4.25 8.55 -9.09
CA ASP A 85 -5.04 7.33 -9.12
C ASP A 85 -4.82 6.58 -10.44
N ASN A 86 -4.92 5.26 -10.38
CA ASN A 86 -4.80 4.35 -11.51
C ASN A 86 -3.49 4.50 -12.31
N ILE A 87 -2.38 4.76 -11.63
CA ILE A 87 -1.08 4.91 -12.31
C ILE A 87 -0.39 3.55 -12.50
N SER A 88 0.27 3.39 -13.65
CA SER A 88 1.11 2.23 -13.95
C SER A 88 2.41 2.25 -13.12
N TYR A 89 3.16 1.13 -13.12
CA TYR A 89 4.47 1.13 -12.46
C TYR A 89 5.46 2.13 -13.10
N GLU A 90 5.42 2.28 -14.43
CA GLU A 90 6.26 3.26 -15.13
C GLU A 90 5.91 4.70 -14.72
N GLN A 91 4.62 5.00 -14.58
CA GLN A 91 4.17 6.29 -14.08
C GLN A 91 4.53 6.50 -12.60
N LEU A 92 4.48 5.43 -11.79
CA LEU A 92 4.92 5.46 -10.41
C LEU A 92 6.40 5.84 -10.30
N ILE A 93 7.29 5.25 -11.11
CA ILE A 93 8.72 5.60 -11.15
C ILE A 93 8.90 7.11 -11.35
N ASN A 94 8.18 7.69 -12.31
CA ASN A 94 8.25 9.13 -12.59
C ASN A 94 7.73 9.99 -11.42
N ALA A 95 6.76 9.48 -10.65
CA ALA A 95 6.13 10.21 -9.56
C ALA A 95 6.95 10.21 -8.25
N ILE A 96 7.59 9.08 -7.90
CA ILE A 96 8.28 8.93 -6.60
C ILE A 96 9.81 8.78 -6.71
N GLY A 97 10.33 8.65 -7.94
CA GLY A 97 11.74 8.43 -8.22
C GLY A 97 12.12 6.94 -8.25
N GLU A 98 13.20 6.64 -8.96
CA GLU A 98 13.66 5.27 -9.21
C GLU A 98 13.98 4.52 -7.91
N GLU A 99 14.69 5.15 -6.98
CA GLU A 99 15.05 4.55 -5.68
C GLU A 99 13.80 4.09 -4.89
N GLN A 100 12.80 4.97 -4.78
CA GLN A 100 11.58 4.64 -4.03
C GLN A 100 10.73 3.61 -4.77
N SER A 101 10.72 3.64 -6.10
CA SER A 101 10.06 2.61 -6.90
C SER A 101 10.71 1.23 -6.75
N HIS A 102 12.02 1.18 -6.50
CA HIS A 102 12.74 -0.05 -6.19
C HIS A 102 12.33 -0.60 -4.83
N HIS A 103 12.19 0.26 -3.82
CA HIS A 103 11.66 -0.14 -2.50
C HIS A 103 10.25 -0.72 -2.59
N VAL A 104 9.40 -0.20 -3.47
CA VAL A 104 8.07 -0.78 -3.73
C VAL A 104 8.16 -2.21 -4.26
N VAL A 105 9.08 -2.49 -5.20
CA VAL A 105 9.30 -3.85 -5.73
C VAL A 105 9.87 -4.78 -4.68
N LEU A 106 10.83 -4.32 -3.87
CA LEU A 106 11.38 -5.09 -2.75
C LEU A 106 10.27 -5.46 -1.76
N ARG A 107 9.45 -4.47 -1.36
CA ARG A 107 8.32 -4.69 -0.45
C ARG A 107 7.34 -5.73 -0.96
N MET A 108 6.96 -5.63 -2.23
CA MET A 108 6.09 -6.62 -2.89
C MET A 108 6.73 -8.02 -2.90
N THR A 109 8.03 -8.10 -3.16
CA THR A 109 8.78 -9.36 -3.17
C THR A 109 8.84 -9.98 -1.78
N GLU A 110 9.04 -9.18 -0.73
CA GLU A 110 9.04 -9.65 0.66
C GLU A 110 7.68 -10.20 1.08
N ILE A 111 6.58 -9.53 0.69
CA ILE A 111 5.22 -10.01 0.94
C ILE A 111 5.05 -11.42 0.36
N VAL A 112 5.37 -11.59 -0.92
CA VAL A 112 5.27 -12.89 -1.60
C VAL A 112 6.14 -13.95 -0.92
N LYS A 113 7.42 -13.66 -0.67
CA LYS A 113 8.34 -14.61 -0.02
C LYS A 113 7.87 -15.02 1.37
N LYS A 114 7.36 -14.06 2.16
CA LYS A 114 6.85 -14.33 3.51
C LYS A 114 5.62 -15.23 3.44
N SER A 115 4.67 -14.92 2.56
CA SER A 115 3.46 -15.71 2.37
C SER A 115 3.75 -17.11 1.84
N GLU A 116 4.60 -17.26 0.82
CA GLU A 116 4.98 -18.57 0.28
C GLU A 116 5.70 -19.44 1.33
N ARG A 117 6.50 -18.85 2.22
CA ARG A 117 7.14 -19.57 3.34
C ARG A 117 6.15 -19.97 4.43
N GLU A 118 5.16 -19.13 4.70
CA GLU A 118 4.12 -19.39 5.72
C GLU A 118 3.10 -20.42 5.23
N ASP A 119 2.75 -20.40 3.94
CA ASP A 119 1.93 -21.42 3.26
C ASP A 119 2.59 -22.81 3.29
N TRP A 120 3.93 -22.87 3.30
CA TRP A 120 4.69 -24.12 3.36
C TRP A 120 4.83 -24.70 4.76
N ARG A 121 4.34 -24.03 5.81
CA ARG A 121 4.23 -24.71 7.11
C ARG A 121 3.13 -25.76 6.98
N PRO A 122 3.42 -27.06 7.17
CA PRO A 122 2.35 -28.02 7.33
C PRO A 122 1.43 -27.46 8.42
N TYR A 123 0.12 -27.51 8.21
CA TYR A 123 -0.84 -27.41 9.29
C TYR A 123 -0.57 -28.59 10.24
N ALA A 124 0.52 -28.49 11.01
CA ALA A 124 0.91 -29.46 12.00
C ALA A 124 -0.07 -29.28 13.14
N ARG A 125 -1.15 -30.08 13.03
CA ARG A 125 -2.07 -30.48 14.08
C ARG A 125 -2.50 -29.35 15.01
N ARG A 126 -3.61 -28.70 14.67
CA ARG A 126 -4.55 -28.31 15.72
C ARG A 126 -5.09 -29.62 16.31
N ALA A 127 -4.43 -30.10 17.36
CA ALA A 127 -4.98 -31.09 18.28
C ALA A 127 -6.00 -30.41 19.20
#